data_AF-A0A6P3ZDZ0-F1
#
_entry.id   AF-A0A6P3ZDZ0-F1
#
_cell.length_a   1.000
_cell.length_b   1.000
_cell.length_c   1.000
_cell.angle_alpha   90.00
_cell.angle_beta   90.00
_cell.angle_gamma   90.00
#
_symmetry.space_group_name_H-M   'P 1'
#
loop_
_entity.id
_entity.type
_entity.pdbx_description
1 polymer ?
#
loop_
_entity_poly.entity_id
_entity_poly.type
_entity_poly.pdbx_seq_one_letter_code
_entity_poly.pdbx_strand_id
1 'polypeptide(L)'
;MPVHSTSFSRNTKEGRGDTSVWTDTPIDRAQKAKINYLEAYNEAAALASNEVQKSADSELVDKYNKEKRSKSLVQKHQEKAASRSKKKGSQQKEKEEWAGKHPWKPWDREKDLTAGRQSVELDSENMAQGLTSRFSSGSFQRNFL
;
A
#
# COMPACT_ATOMS: atom_id res chain seq x y z
N MET A 1 8.51 -25.55 16.24
CA MET A 1 8.47 -24.09 16.43
C MET A 1 9.43 -23.46 15.42
N PRO A 2 8.99 -22.58 14.52
CA PRO A 2 9.89 -21.88 13.60
C PRO A 2 10.78 -20.91 14.38
N VAL A 3 12.09 -20.96 14.12
CA VAL A 3 13.09 -20.07 14.73
C VAL A 3 13.14 -18.76 13.95
N HIS A 4 12.84 -17.65 14.60
CA HIS A 4 12.98 -16.33 14.00
C HIS A 4 14.43 -15.85 14.18
N SER A 5 15.15 -15.64 13.07
CA SER A 5 16.49 -15.05 13.10
C SER A 5 16.42 -13.58 13.55
N THR A 6 17.26 -13.20 14.51
CA THR A 6 17.40 -11.82 15.00
C THR A 6 18.48 -11.03 14.26
N SER A 7 19.12 -11.60 13.25
CA SER A 7 20.17 -10.95 12.46
C SER A 7 19.65 -10.49 11.10
N PHE A 8 20.05 -9.28 10.70
CA PHE A 8 19.80 -8.77 9.36
C PHE A 8 20.76 -9.41 8.36
N SER A 9 20.23 -10.00 7.28
CA SER A 9 21.05 -10.51 6.18
C SER A 9 21.78 -9.36 5.50
N ARG A 10 23.12 -9.40 5.50
CA ARG A 10 23.97 -8.40 4.82
C ARG A 10 24.07 -8.63 3.30
N ASN A 11 23.53 -9.74 2.81
CA ASN A 11 23.55 -10.08 1.39
C ASN A 11 22.39 -9.37 0.68
N THR A 12 22.67 -8.83 -0.48
CA THR A 12 21.64 -8.30 -1.39
C THR A 12 20.75 -9.47 -1.81
N LYS A 13 19.44 -9.32 -1.63
CA LYS A 13 18.47 -10.30 -2.14
C LYS A 13 18.39 -10.13 -3.65
N GLU A 14 18.93 -11.09 -4.39
CA GLU A 14 18.80 -11.15 -5.85
C GLU A 14 17.32 -11.13 -6.25
N GLY A 15 16.99 -10.33 -7.27
CA GLY A 15 15.63 -10.22 -7.82
C GLY A 15 14.72 -9.15 -7.21
N ARG A 16 15.17 -8.35 -6.23
CA ARG A 16 14.32 -7.29 -5.62
C ARG A 16 14.25 -5.98 -6.44
N GLY A 17 15.02 -5.85 -7.52
CA GLY A 17 15.15 -4.61 -8.28
C GLY A 17 15.88 -3.51 -7.50
N ASP A 18 16.03 -2.32 -8.09
CA ASP A 18 16.71 -1.20 -7.44
C ASP A 18 15.86 -0.62 -6.29
N THR A 19 16.37 -0.70 -5.06
CA THR A 19 15.76 -0.14 -3.85
C THR A 19 16.44 1.14 -3.37
N SER A 20 17.47 1.62 -4.09
CA SER A 20 18.28 2.79 -3.70
C SER A 20 17.66 4.15 -4.08
N VAL A 21 16.42 4.17 -4.57
CA VAL A 21 15.67 5.38 -4.94
C VAL A 21 15.61 6.44 -3.83
N TRP A 22 15.60 6.00 -2.56
CA TRP A 22 15.56 6.88 -1.40
C TRP A 22 16.94 7.40 -0.96
N THR A 23 18.02 6.71 -1.33
CA THR A 23 19.41 7.09 -1.01
C THR A 23 20.09 7.88 -2.13
N ASP A 24 19.51 7.89 -3.33
CA ASP A 24 20.09 8.55 -4.51
C ASP A 24 20.11 10.08 -4.39
N THR A 25 21.21 10.68 -4.83
CA THR A 25 21.26 12.12 -5.07
C THR A 25 20.48 12.49 -6.33
N PRO A 26 20.10 13.78 -6.53
CA PRO A 26 19.42 14.21 -7.76
C PRO A 26 20.21 13.89 -9.04
N ILE A 27 21.55 13.91 -8.97
CA ILE A 27 22.43 13.58 -10.09
C ILE A 27 22.39 12.07 -10.38
N ASP A 28 22.52 11.25 -9.35
CA ASP A 28 22.48 9.78 -9.50
C ASP A 28 21.14 9.33 -10.07
N ARG A 29 20.04 9.94 -9.60
CA ARG A 29 18.70 9.68 -10.12
C ARG A 29 18.60 10.01 -11.61
N ALA A 30 19.17 11.14 -12.05
CA ALA A 30 19.15 11.52 -13.47
C ALA A 30 19.98 10.57 -14.34
N GLN A 31 21.14 10.12 -13.86
CA GLN A 31 21.97 9.14 -14.56
C GLN A 31 21.28 7.78 -14.68
N LYS A 32 20.68 7.30 -13.58
CA LYS A 32 19.90 6.06 -13.59
C LYS A 32 18.70 6.14 -14.52
N ALA A 33 17.97 7.25 -14.52
CA ALA A 33 16.86 7.44 -15.46
C ALA A 33 17.32 7.32 -16.92
N LYS A 34 18.50 7.86 -17.25
CA LYS A 34 19.09 7.73 -18.59
C LYS A 34 19.45 6.28 -18.93
N ILE A 35 20.02 5.54 -17.98
CA ILE A 35 20.38 4.12 -18.17
C ILE A 35 19.10 3.28 -18.37
N ASN A 36 18.13 3.42 -17.47
CA ASN A 36 16.86 2.69 -17.54
C ASN A 36 16.11 2.97 -18.86
N TYR A 37 16.17 4.21 -19.35
CA TYR A 37 15.57 4.56 -20.64
C TYR A 37 16.22 3.81 -21.81
N LEU A 38 17.56 3.72 -21.83
CA LEU A 38 18.29 3.00 -22.87
C LEU A 38 18.05 1.49 -22.79
N GLU A 39 18.02 0.93 -21.59
CA GLU A 39 17.72 -0.48 -21.36
C GLU A 39 16.30 -0.83 -21.83
N ALA A 40 15.30 -0.04 -21.42
CA ALA A 40 13.91 -0.23 -21.85
C ALA A 40 13.75 -0.14 -23.38
N TYR A 41 14.50 0.75 -24.04
CA TYR A 41 14.48 0.85 -25.50
C TYR A 41 15.04 -0.42 -26.15
N ASN A 42 16.16 -0.95 -25.63
CA ASN A 42 16.77 -2.17 -26.13
C ASN A 42 15.87 -3.40 -25.89
N GLU A 43 15.27 -3.50 -24.71
CA GLU A 43 14.29 -4.54 -24.39
C GLU A 43 13.07 -4.47 -25.32
N ALA A 44 12.53 -3.27 -25.55
CA ALA A 44 11.41 -3.09 -26.47
C ALA A 44 11.78 -3.48 -27.90
N ALA A 45 12.98 -3.14 -28.37
CA ALA A 45 13.48 -3.56 -29.68
C ALA A 45 13.63 -5.09 -29.76
N ALA A 46 14.13 -5.74 -28.71
CA ALA A 46 14.24 -7.19 -28.63
C ALA A 46 12.85 -7.88 -28.59
N LEU A 47 11.88 -7.30 -27.91
CA LEU A 47 10.50 -7.78 -27.87
C LEU A 47 9.82 -7.63 -29.23
N ALA A 48 9.99 -6.49 -29.91
CA ALA A 48 9.45 -6.25 -31.25
C ALA A 48 10.00 -7.25 -32.28
N SER A 49 11.28 -7.62 -32.18
CA SER A 49 11.87 -8.70 -32.98
C SER A 49 11.19 -10.05 -32.72
N ASN A 50 10.82 -10.33 -31.46
CA ASN A 50 10.10 -11.54 -31.07
C ASN A 50 8.58 -11.49 -31.37
N GLU A 51 7.98 -10.33 -31.67
CA GLU A 51 6.54 -10.26 -31.98
C GLU A 51 6.15 -11.01 -33.26
N VAL A 52 7.11 -11.28 -34.15
CA VAL A 52 6.90 -12.17 -35.32
C VAL A 52 6.66 -13.63 -34.89
N GLN A 53 7.05 -13.98 -33.66
CA GLN A 53 6.82 -15.28 -33.01
C GLN A 53 5.64 -15.24 -32.03
N LYS A 54 4.61 -14.41 -32.26
CA LYS A 54 3.33 -14.58 -31.56
C LYS A 54 2.74 -15.93 -31.95
N SER A 55 2.89 -16.91 -31.05
CA SER A 55 2.40 -18.26 -31.26
C SER A 55 0.87 -18.24 -31.40
N ALA A 56 0.33 -19.07 -32.28
CA ALA A 56 -1.11 -19.23 -32.47
C ALA A 56 -1.86 -19.51 -31.15
N ASP A 57 -1.18 -20.13 -30.18
CA ASP A 57 -1.70 -20.40 -28.84
C ASP A 57 -2.06 -19.14 -28.05
N SER A 58 -1.30 -18.05 -28.22
CA SER A 58 -1.57 -16.77 -27.55
C SER A 58 -2.92 -16.19 -27.98
N GLU A 59 -3.23 -16.24 -29.28
CA GLU A 59 -4.52 -15.79 -29.80
C GLU A 59 -5.69 -16.65 -29.32
N LEU A 60 -5.48 -17.97 -29.20
CA LEU A 60 -6.50 -18.90 -28.71
C LEU A 60 -6.85 -18.63 -27.25
N VAL A 61 -5.84 -18.44 -26.40
CA VAL A 61 -6.03 -18.11 -24.97
C VAL A 61 -6.71 -16.76 -24.80
N ASP A 62 -6.34 -15.76 -25.61
CA ASP A 62 -6.98 -14.45 -25.61
C ASP A 62 -8.46 -14.51 -26.00
N LYS A 63 -8.80 -15.29 -27.05
CA LYS A 63 -10.20 -15.51 -27.47
C LYS A 63 -10.99 -16.18 -26.34
N TYR A 64 -10.45 -17.26 -25.76
CA TYR A 64 -11.08 -17.95 -24.63
C TYR A 64 -11.28 -17.04 -23.42
N ASN A 65 -10.27 -16.24 -23.06
CA ASN A 65 -10.37 -15.29 -21.95
C ASN A 65 -11.40 -14.20 -22.25
N LYS A 66 -11.49 -13.68 -23.47
CA LYS A 66 -12.50 -12.67 -23.81
C LYS A 66 -13.93 -13.21 -23.68
N GLU A 67 -14.16 -14.47 -24.05
CA GLU A 67 -15.49 -15.08 -24.03
C GLU A 67 -15.91 -15.65 -22.66
N LYS A 68 -14.97 -16.29 -21.95
CA LYS A 68 -15.27 -17.04 -20.71
C LYS A 68 -14.86 -16.30 -19.44
N ARG A 69 -13.98 -15.30 -19.51
CA ARG A 69 -13.57 -14.56 -18.31
C ARG A 69 -14.66 -13.58 -17.92
N SER A 70 -15.02 -13.59 -16.64
CA SER A 70 -15.86 -12.56 -16.08
C SER A 70 -15.15 -11.20 -16.14
N LYS A 71 -15.93 -10.12 -16.33
CA LYS A 71 -15.38 -8.76 -16.38
C LYS A 71 -14.58 -8.47 -15.11
N SER A 72 -13.33 -8.05 -15.28
CA SER A 72 -12.44 -7.73 -14.16
C SER A 72 -12.96 -6.55 -13.36
N LEU A 73 -12.57 -6.43 -12.09
CA LEU A 73 -12.95 -5.29 -11.26
C LEU A 73 -12.52 -3.97 -11.90
N VAL A 74 -11.30 -3.92 -12.47
CA VAL A 74 -10.77 -2.76 -13.19
C VAL A 74 -11.63 -2.42 -14.42
N GLN A 75 -11.98 -3.41 -15.25
CA GLN A 75 -12.86 -3.20 -16.40
C GLN A 75 -14.25 -2.70 -15.97
N LYS A 76 -14.84 -3.29 -14.93
CA LYS A 76 -16.11 -2.81 -14.35
C LYS A 76 -16.00 -1.35 -13.90
N HIS A 77 -14.88 -0.95 -13.29
CA HIS A 77 -14.64 0.44 -12.90
C HIS A 77 -14.49 1.36 -14.12
N GLN A 78 -13.77 0.94 -15.16
CA GLN A 78 -13.61 1.72 -16.39
C GLN A 78 -14.95 1.88 -17.13
N GLU A 79 -15.74 0.82 -17.28
CA GLU A 79 -17.09 0.86 -17.85
C GLU A 79 -18.03 1.76 -17.02
N LYS A 80 -17.98 1.66 -15.69
CA LYS A 80 -18.72 2.56 -14.78
C LYS A 80 -18.27 4.01 -14.90
N ALA A 81 -16.98 4.28 -15.07
CA ALA A 81 -16.45 5.63 -15.23
C ALA A 81 -16.86 6.22 -16.59
N ALA A 82 -16.76 5.44 -17.67
CA ALA A 82 -17.16 5.84 -19.02
C ALA A 82 -18.69 6.01 -19.17
N SER A 83 -19.48 5.20 -18.46
CA SER A 83 -20.94 5.40 -18.41
C SER A 83 -21.33 6.60 -17.54
N ARG A 84 -20.62 6.86 -16.43
CA ARG A 84 -20.81 8.06 -15.62
C ARG A 84 -20.44 9.35 -16.37
N SER A 85 -19.45 9.32 -17.28
CA SER A 85 -19.14 10.49 -18.11
C SER A 85 -20.21 10.77 -19.17
N LYS A 86 -20.89 9.74 -19.70
CA LYS A 86 -22.08 9.91 -20.58
C LYS A 86 -23.37 10.28 -19.82
N LYS A 87 -23.47 9.93 -18.53
CA LYS A 87 -24.58 10.31 -17.62
C LYS A 87 -24.25 11.51 -16.73
N LYS A 88 -23.40 12.44 -17.19
CA LYS A 88 -23.11 13.73 -16.50
C LYS A 88 -24.31 14.71 -16.45
N GLY A 89 -25.53 14.20 -16.51
CA GLY A 89 -26.76 14.96 -16.26
C GLY A 89 -27.55 14.53 -15.01
N SER A 90 -27.26 13.39 -14.34
CA SER A 90 -28.19 12.94 -13.28
C SER A 90 -27.67 11.95 -12.22
N GLN A 91 -26.38 11.91 -11.88
CA GLN A 91 -25.92 11.05 -10.77
C GLN A 91 -24.94 11.78 -9.85
N GLN A 92 -25.49 12.72 -9.07
CA GLN A 92 -24.84 13.30 -7.89
C GLN A 92 -25.11 12.50 -6.58
N LYS A 93 -26.03 11.53 -6.57
CA LYS A 93 -26.60 11.04 -5.31
C LYS A 93 -25.84 9.96 -4.52
N GLU A 94 -24.95 9.17 -5.11
CA GLU A 94 -24.27 8.09 -4.34
C GLU A 94 -22.97 8.53 -3.63
N LYS A 95 -22.31 9.60 -4.11
CA LYS A 95 -21.14 10.16 -3.40
C LYS A 95 -21.54 11.11 -2.27
N GLU A 96 -22.73 11.69 -2.34
CA GLU A 96 -23.29 12.54 -1.28
C GLU A 96 -23.77 11.73 -0.07
N GLU A 97 -24.12 10.46 -0.23
CA GLU A 97 -24.61 9.64 0.88
C GLU A 97 -23.50 9.30 1.91
N TRP A 98 -22.25 9.25 1.45
CA TRP A 98 -21.07 9.04 2.33
C TRP A 98 -20.46 10.36 2.83
N ALA A 99 -20.57 11.43 2.05
CA ALA A 99 -20.10 12.77 2.43
C ALA A 99 -21.09 13.42 3.41
N GLY A 100 -21.01 13.03 4.69
CA GLY A 100 -21.83 13.58 5.78
C GLY A 100 -22.45 12.54 6.70
N LYS A 101 -22.41 11.25 6.34
CA LYS A 101 -22.81 10.11 7.20
C LYS A 101 -21.62 9.43 7.89
N HIS A 102 -20.50 10.12 8.00
CA HIS A 102 -19.38 9.59 8.78
C HIS A 102 -19.76 9.66 10.26
N PRO A 103 -19.63 8.56 11.05
CA PRO A 103 -19.93 8.57 12.48
C PRO A 103 -18.95 9.43 13.29
N TRP A 104 -17.95 10.01 12.62
CA TRP A 104 -16.93 10.85 13.21
C TRP A 104 -16.93 12.21 12.54
N LYS A 105 -16.96 13.26 13.35
CA LYS A 105 -16.92 14.65 12.90
C LYS A 105 -15.54 14.92 12.25
N PRO A 106 -15.47 15.59 11.07
CA PRO A 106 -14.19 16.00 10.49
C PRO A 106 -13.38 16.88 11.45
N TRP A 107 -12.08 16.64 11.51
CA TRP A 107 -11.17 17.38 12.39
C TRP A 107 -11.08 18.85 11.95
N ASP A 108 -11.55 19.73 12.83
CA ASP A 108 -11.58 21.18 12.62
C ASP A 108 -10.44 21.82 13.41
N ARG A 109 -9.49 22.42 12.71
CA ARG A 109 -8.31 23.03 13.32
C ARG A 109 -8.69 24.11 14.34
N GLU A 110 -9.75 24.87 14.16
CA GLU A 110 -10.07 25.96 15.10
C GLU A 110 -10.82 25.46 16.34
N LYS A 111 -11.50 24.32 16.25
CA LYS A 111 -12.29 23.74 17.34
C LYS A 111 -11.55 22.64 18.08
N ASP A 112 -10.76 21.86 17.36
CA ASP A 112 -10.16 20.63 17.84
C ASP A 112 -8.66 20.80 18.14
N LEU A 113 -7.99 21.86 17.66
CA LEU A 113 -6.61 22.20 18.08
C LEU A 113 -6.56 22.66 19.54
N THR A 114 -7.66 23.24 20.02
CA THR A 114 -7.82 23.69 21.41
C THR A 114 -8.51 22.67 22.28
N ALA A 115 -8.39 21.36 22.00
CA ALA A 115 -8.67 20.35 23.01
C ALA A 115 -7.73 20.61 24.18
N GLY A 116 -8.20 21.43 25.12
CA GLY A 116 -7.40 22.04 26.16
C GLY A 116 -6.70 20.94 26.95
N ARG A 117 -5.52 21.27 27.50
CA ARG A 117 -4.91 20.44 28.52
C ARG A 117 -5.96 20.28 29.62
N GLN A 118 -6.63 19.13 29.69
CA GLN A 118 -7.39 18.79 30.87
C GLN A 118 -6.37 18.78 32.00
N SER A 119 -6.54 19.68 32.97
CA SER A 119 -5.80 19.62 34.23
C SER A 119 -6.32 18.40 34.98
N VAL A 120 -5.87 17.23 34.53
CA VAL A 120 -6.08 16.00 35.27
C VAL A 120 -5.09 16.05 36.41
N GLU A 121 -5.60 16.13 37.64
CA GLU A 121 -4.82 15.88 38.84
C GLU A 121 -4.45 14.41 38.83
N LEU A 122 -3.30 14.11 38.21
CA LEU A 122 -2.77 12.75 38.17
C LEU A 122 -2.25 12.43 39.57
N ASP A 123 -2.99 11.59 40.28
CA ASP A 123 -2.57 11.04 41.56
C ASP A 123 -1.36 10.10 41.34
N SER A 124 -0.19 10.56 41.79
CA SER A 124 1.09 9.89 41.52
C SER A 124 1.19 8.52 42.22
N GLU A 125 0.51 8.34 43.36
CA GLU A 125 0.45 7.04 44.06
C GLU A 125 -0.35 6.00 43.26
N ASN A 126 -1.47 6.41 42.66
CA ASN A 126 -2.32 5.55 41.86
C ASN A 126 -1.63 5.12 40.54
N MET A 127 -0.89 6.05 39.93
CA MET A 127 -0.06 5.73 38.75
C MET A 127 1.06 4.74 39.08
N ALA A 128 1.70 4.88 40.25
CA ALA A 128 2.74 3.95 40.69
C ALA A 128 2.19 2.54 40.94
N GLN A 129 1.01 2.40 41.54
CA GLN A 129 0.39 1.10 41.82
C GLN A 129 0.14 0.24 40.57
N GLY A 130 -0.27 0.84 39.45
CA GLY A 130 -0.46 0.11 38.18
C GLY A 130 0.84 -0.29 37.49
N LEU A 131 1.91 0.50 37.68
CA LEU A 131 3.24 0.25 37.10
C LEU A 131 4.01 -0.82 37.88
N THR A 132 3.91 -0.85 39.22
CA THR A 132 4.58 -1.88 40.02
C THR A 132 4.00 -3.27 39.77
N SER A 133 2.70 -3.43 39.49
CA SER A 133 2.12 -4.76 39.26
C SER A 133 2.74 -5.51 38.05
N ARG A 134 3.13 -4.77 37.00
CA ARG A 134 3.69 -5.36 35.76
C ARG A 134 5.20 -5.26 35.64
N PHE A 135 5.81 -4.28 36.30
CA PHE A 135 7.26 -4.02 36.24
C PHE A 135 7.99 -4.30 37.56
N SER A 136 7.29 -4.59 38.66
CA SER A 136 7.91 -5.14 39.86
C SER A 136 8.36 -6.55 39.54
N SER A 137 9.65 -6.68 39.27
CA SER A 137 10.36 -7.93 39.06
C SER A 137 10.37 -8.75 40.35
N GLY A 138 9.23 -9.32 40.70
CA GLY A 138 9.15 -10.49 41.58
C GLY A 138 9.36 -11.74 40.73
N SER A 139 10.31 -12.58 41.11
CA SER A 139 10.69 -13.79 40.38
C SER A 139 9.52 -14.77 40.22
N PHE A 140 8.77 -14.66 39.13
CA PHE A 140 7.79 -15.68 38.76
C PHE A 140 8.52 -16.84 38.06
N GLN A 141 8.77 -17.91 38.81
CA GLN A 141 9.10 -19.21 38.21
C GLN A 141 7.84 -19.74 37.53
N ARG A 142 7.82 -19.68 36.20
CA ARG A 142 6.75 -20.25 35.39
C ARG A 142 7.01 -21.75 35.24
N ASN A 143 6.30 -22.56 36.00
CA ASN A 143 6.32 -24.02 35.84
C ASN A 143 5.48 -24.39 34.63
N PHE A 144 6.10 -25.03 33.64
CA PHE A 144 5.41 -25.65 32.52
C PHE A 144 5.21 -27.14 32.85
N LEU A 145 3.98 -27.63 32.64
CA LEU A 145 3.61 -29.04 32.73
C LEU A 145 4.05 -29.79 31.47
#